data_AF-A0A3A0ABZ6-F1
#
_entry.id   AF-A0A3A0ABZ6-F1
#
_cell.length_a   1.000
_cell.length_b   1.000
_cell.length_c   1.000
_cell.angle_alpha   90.00
_cell.angle_beta   90.00
_cell.angle_gamma   90.00
#
_symmetry.space_group_name_H-M   'P 1'
#
loop_
_entity.id
_entity.type
_entity.pdbx_description
1 polymer ?
#
loop_
_entity_poly.entity_id
_entity_poly.type
_entity_poly.pdbx_seq_one_letter_code
_entity_poly.pdbx_strand_id
1 'polypeptide(L)' 'MYLLVYLPLLAWLYGRQRRWHGLAGWAFLVGGILLAFGGAGDAFAWAGLLWSAVAMFGLLLIATDIYNARWRVKRDK' A
#
# COMPACT_ATOMS: atom_id res chain seq x y z
N MET A 1 5.51 -13.38 -10.92
CA MET A 1 6.96 -13.42 -10.59
C MET A 1 7.56 -12.04 -10.29
N TYR A 2 7.31 -11.00 -11.08
CA TYR A 2 7.89 -9.65 -10.85
C TYR A 2 7.58 -9.02 -9.47
N LEU A 3 6.38 -9.26 -8.92
CA LEU A 3 5.96 -8.72 -7.61
C LEU A 3 6.75 -9.27 -6.41
N LEU A 4 7.18 -10.54 -6.47
CA LEU A 4 7.95 -11.19 -5.42
C LEU A 4 9.38 -10.65 -5.32
N VAL A 5 9.93 -10.11 -6.42
CA VAL A 5 11.24 -9.44 -6.44
C VAL A 5 11.10 -7.97 -6.02
N TYR A 6 9.98 -7.33 -6.35
CA TYR A 6 9.73 -5.93 -6.04
C TYR A 6 9.44 -5.67 -4.55
N LEU A 7 8.73 -6.58 -3.89
CA LEU A 7 8.40 -6.50 -2.45
C LEU A 7 9.64 -6.40 -1.55
N PRO A 8 10.68 -7.26 -1.67
CA PRO A 8 11.89 -7.13 -0.85
C PRO A 8 12.71 -5.88 -1.21
N LEU A 9 12.68 -5.43 -2.48
CA LEU A 9 13.37 -4.20 -2.90
C LEU A 9 12.69 -2.95 -2.34
N LEU A 10 11.35 -2.92 -2.34
CA LEU A 10 10.54 -1.92 -1.66
C LEU A 10 10.76 -1.96 -0.15
N ALA A 11 10.75 -3.16 0.47
CA ALA A 11 11.00 -3.34 1.89
C ALA A 11 12.38 -2.81 2.30
N TRP A 12 13.39 -3.05 1.47
CA TRP A 12 14.74 -2.54 1.67
C TRP A 12 14.81 -1.01 1.52
N LEU A 13 14.21 -0.44 0.48
CA LEU A 13 14.23 1.00 0.21
C LEU A 13 13.47 1.80 1.29
N TYR A 14 12.26 1.35 1.64
CA TYR A 14 11.40 2.00 2.64
C TYR A 14 11.86 1.73 4.08
N GLY A 15 12.43 0.56 4.35
CA GLY A 15 13.03 0.23 5.65
C GLY A 15 14.21 1.16 5.99
N ARG A 16 15.02 1.50 4.98
CA ARG A 16 16.14 2.45 5.13
C ARG A 16 15.68 3.88 5.45
N GLN A 17 14.49 4.27 4.99
CA GLN A 17 13.91 5.59 5.21
C GLN A 17 12.98 5.66 6.45
N ARG A 18 12.83 4.55 7.21
CA ARG A 18 11.82 4.38 8.28
C ARG A 18 10.38 4.70 7.84
N ARG A 19 10.08 4.62 6.53
CA ARG A 19 8.76 4.92 5.93
C ARG A 19 7.89 3.67 5.84
N TRP A 20 7.84 2.88 6.92
CA TRP A 20 7.11 1.60 6.96
C TRP A 20 5.61 1.74 6.67
N HIS A 21 5.02 2.90 6.98
CA HIS A 21 3.61 3.20 6.71
C HIS A 21 3.33 3.30 5.21
N GLY A 22 4.22 3.95 4.44
CA GLY A 22 4.11 4.02 2.98
C GLY A 22 4.21 2.65 2.32
N LEU A 23 5.10 1.78 2.82
CA LEU A 23 5.24 0.41 2.34
C LEU A 23 4.00 -0.44 2.62
N ALA A 24 3.49 -0.41 3.86
CA ALA A 24 2.29 -1.13 4.24
C ALA A 24 1.10 -0.69 3.39
N GLY A 25 0.94 0.63 3.19
CA GLY A 25 -0.09 1.16 2.32
C GLY A 25 0.04 0.69 0.86
N TRP A 26 1.26 0.63 0.34
CA TRP A 26 1.52 0.12 -1.01
C TRP A 26 1.20 -1.37 -1.16
N ALA A 27 1.55 -2.18 -0.15
CA ALA A 27 1.23 -3.60 -0.13
C ALA A 27 -0.28 -3.84 -0.08
N PHE A 28 -1.03 -3.08 0.73
CA PHE A 28 -2.49 -3.15 0.77
C PHE A 28 -3.13 -2.69 -0.54
N LEU A 29 -2.60 -1.63 -1.17
CA LEU A 29 -3.09 -1.12 -2.44
C LEU A 29 -2.96 -2.15 -3.55
N VAL A 30 -1.74 -2.63 -3.77
CA VAL A 30 -1.46 -3.57 -4.85
C VAL A 30 -2.04 -4.95 -4.55
N GLY A 31 -1.98 -5.40 -3.30
CA GLY A 31 -2.66 -6.63 -2.88
C GLY A 31 -4.17 -6.56 -3.09
N GLY A 32 -4.82 -5.47 -2.68
CA GLY A 32 -6.25 -5.27 -2.87
C GLY A 32 -6.66 -5.25 -4.34
N ILE A 33 -5.92 -4.53 -5.19
CA ILE A 33 -6.19 -4.48 -6.64
C ILE A 33 -5.95 -5.86 -7.28
N LEU A 34 -4.86 -6.54 -6.96
CA LEU A 34 -4.57 -7.87 -7.50
C LEU A 34 -5.61 -8.90 -7.09
N LEU A 35 -6.11 -8.84 -5.86
CA LEU A 35 -7.15 -9.76 -5.40
C LEU A 35 -8.50 -9.43 -6.00
N ALA A 36 -8.84 -8.14 -6.16
CA ALA A 36 -10.06 -7.71 -6.82
C ALA A 36 -10.12 -8.17 -8.30
N PHE A 37 -9.02 -8.01 -9.06
CA PHE A 37 -9.01 -8.29 -10.50
C PHE A 37 -8.36 -9.62 -10.89
N GLY A 38 -7.65 -10.29 -9.98
CA GLY A 38 -6.94 -11.55 -10.23
C GLY A 38 -7.76 -12.81 -9.95
N GLY A 39 -9.08 -12.69 -9.88
CA GLY A 39 -10.02 -13.82 -9.70
C GLY A 39 -10.51 -14.07 -8.28
N ALA A 40 -9.95 -13.40 -7.26
CA ALA A 40 -10.47 -13.45 -5.88
C ALA A 40 -11.60 -12.44 -5.61
N GLY A 41 -11.87 -11.53 -6.57
CA GLY A 41 -12.98 -10.57 -6.53
C GLY A 41 -14.37 -11.19 -6.69
N ASP A 42 -14.43 -12.39 -7.26
CA ASP A 42 -15.67 -13.15 -7.48
C ASP A 42 -15.81 -14.35 -6.52
N ALA A 43 -14.89 -14.48 -5.56
CA ALA A 43 -14.89 -15.62 -4.63
C ALA A 43 -16.14 -15.68 -3.74
N PHE A 44 -16.76 -14.54 -3.48
CA PHE A 44 -18.00 -14.41 -2.72
C PHE A 44 -18.69 -13.07 -3.07
N ALA A 45 -20.00 -12.96 -2.81
CA ALA A 45 -20.86 -11.84 -3.29
C ALA A 45 -20.36 -10.42 -2.97
N TRP A 46 -19.56 -10.26 -1.91
CA TRP A 46 -19.03 -8.98 -1.44
C TRP A 46 -17.50 -8.87 -1.59
N ALA A 47 -16.84 -9.84 -2.22
CA ALA A 47 -15.38 -9.90 -2.26
C ALA A 47 -14.78 -8.68 -2.98
N GLY A 48 -15.34 -8.28 -4.13
CA GLY A 48 -14.95 -7.04 -4.80
C GLY A 48 -15.05 -5.79 -3.90
N LEU A 49 -16.12 -5.70 -3.11
CA LEU A 49 -16.30 -4.59 -2.16
C LEU A 49 -15.23 -4.61 -1.06
N LEU A 50 -14.94 -5.79 -0.49
CA LEU A 50 -13.89 -6.00 0.50
C LEU A 50 -12.52 -5.58 -0.05
N TRP A 51 -12.15 -6.08 -1.23
CA TRP A 51 -10.84 -5.80 -1.82
C TRP A 51 -10.69 -4.34 -2.26
N SER A 52 -11.79 -3.69 -2.68
CA SER A 52 -11.79 -2.26 -2.95
C SER A 52 -11.58 -1.43 -1.67
N ALA A 53 -12.18 -1.82 -0.54
CA ALA A 53 -11.94 -1.20 0.76
C ALA A 53 -10.48 -1.40 1.22
N VAL A 54 -9.89 -2.57 1.00
CA VAL A 54 -8.46 -2.84 1.28
C VAL A 54 -7.55 -1.92 0.45
N ALA A 55 -7.85 -1.74 -0.84
CA ALA A 55 -7.09 -0.85 -1.70
C ALA A 55 -7.20 0.62 -1.25
N MET A 56 -8.40 1.04 -0.86
CA MET A 56 -8.68 2.39 -0.36
C MET A 56 -7.99 2.65 0.98
N PHE A 57 -7.93 1.64 1.87
CA PHE A 57 -7.16 1.71 3.10
C PHE A 57 -5.65 1.83 2.83
N GLY A 58 -5.15 1.10 1.83
CA GLY A 58 -3.77 1.24 1.35
C GLY A 58 -3.44 2.66 0.86
N LEU A 59 -4.35 3.28 0.09
CA LEU A 59 -4.24 4.69 -0.32
C LEU A 59 -4.14 5.64 0.87
N LEU A 60 -4.99 5.45 1.88
CA LEU A 60 -4.99 6.30 3.08
C LEU A 60 -3.66 6.22 3.83
N LEU A 61 -3.10 5.02 4.01
CA LEU A 61 -1.79 4.83 4.64
C LEU A 61 -0.67 5.53 3.86
N ILE A 62 -0.69 5.45 2.53
CA ILE A 62 0.25 6.18 1.66
C ILE A 62 0.07 7.69 1.84
N ALA A 63 -1.16 8.19 1.86
CA ALA A 63 -1.46 9.60 2.05
C ALA A 63 -0.98 10.11 3.41
N THR A 64 -1.19 9.35 4.49
CA THR A 64 -0.68 9.68 5.83
C THR A 64 0.85 9.70 5.87
N ASP A 65 1.52 8.76 5.19
CA ASP A 65 2.97 8.72 5.11
C ASP A 65 3.54 9.94 4.35
N ILE A 66 2.92 10.33 3.23
CA ILE A 66 3.28 11.53 2.47
C ILE A 66 3.02 12.79 3.30
N TYR A 67 1.88 12.88 3.97
CA TYR A 67 1.53 13.98 4.86
C TYR A 67 2.59 14.13 5.97
N ASN A 68 2.90 13.05 6.69
CA ASN A 68 3.92 13.06 7.75
C ASN A 68 5.32 13.41 7.23
N ALA A 69 5.70 12.95 6.04
CA ALA A 69 6.96 13.33 5.41
C ALA A 69 6.99 14.83 5.10
N ARG A 70 5.91 15.38 4.54
CA ARG A 70 5.79 16.80 4.21
C ARG A 70 5.78 17.69 5.45
N TRP A 71 5.16 17.25 6.54
CA TRP A 71 5.16 17.96 7.81
C TRP A 71 6.54 18.07 8.45
N ARG A 72 7.36 17.01 8.37
CA ARG A 72 8.76 17.07 8.84
C ARG A 72 9.56 18.10 8.06
N VAL A 73 9.47 18.08 6.73
CA VAL A 73 10.14 19.05 5.85
C VAL A 73 9.70 20.50 6.14
N LYS A 74 8.45 20.73 6.53
CA LYS A 74 7.95 22.07 6.88
C LYS A 74 8.39 22.53 8.28
N ARG A 75 8.67 21.61 9.20
CA ARG A 75 9.16 21.92 10.56
C ARG A 75 10.65 22.27 10.60
N ASP A 76 11.42 21.75 9.65
CA ASP A 76 12.87 21.95 9.55
C ASP A 76 13.26 23.21 8.73
N LYS A 77 12.27 24.00 8.28
CA LYS A 77 12.45 25.30 7.61
C LYS A 77 12.00 26.43 8.51
#